data_AF-A0A835TB17-F1
#
_entry.id   AF-A0A835TB17-F1
#
_cell.length_a   1.000
_cell.length_b   1.000
_cell.length_c   1.000
_cell.angle_alpha   90.00
_cell.angle_beta   90.00
_cell.angle_gamma   90.00
#
_symmetry.space_group_name_H-M   'P 1'
#
loop_
_entity.id
_entity.type
_entity.pdbx_description
1 polymer ?
#
loop_
_entity_poly.entity_id
_entity_poly.type
_entity_poly.pdbx_seq_one_letter_code
_entity_poly.pdbx_strand_id
1 'polypeptide(L)'
;MSRAVQLAALGLVGFGLPAWAVTLIADVRAQQLIVACAVVSFLGFLGTVYLVPKVAAKTQARGICGKDLNKRGTPAGDIPIPESAGLAPGCVFLLCVICFELLHYYDIGSLVGFVRSGFTGELKTEPIADSWLVDYNAALATIGFMLFLGFSDDVLDIRWRVKLILPLFASLPLLVAYSGGTGIALPKPLAALGLPPYLELGILYKVYMVMLGIFCTNSINILAGVNGLEAGQTFIVACAVLLHNLLSVAGWPGWGAGGAAAPGVRDGHLFSAGLMLPLAATTFGLLVFNWYPSKVFVGDTFTYFAGMTIAVAGILGHFSETLLLFLLPQVFNFVYSLPQLFGIVHCPRHRLPVFDPATGLLRPKDAPDWNLVNLTLQLFGRCGENALCIRLLALQVASCALTFGLRYLLQGYYK
;
A
#
# COMPACT_ATOMS: atom_id res chain seq x y z
N MET A 1 9.70 3.02 -24.39
CA MET A 1 8.32 3.51 -24.11
C MET A 1 8.41 4.88 -23.45
N SER A 2 7.55 5.84 -23.80
CA SER A 2 7.53 7.14 -23.13
C SER A 2 6.94 7.04 -21.73
N ARG A 3 7.21 8.03 -20.87
CA ARG A 3 6.62 8.13 -19.50
C ARG A 3 5.10 8.00 -19.52
N ALA A 4 4.43 8.67 -20.46
CA ALA A 4 2.98 8.63 -20.59
C ALA A 4 2.47 7.21 -20.90
N VAL A 5 3.13 6.51 -21.82
CA VAL A 5 2.77 5.13 -22.18
C VAL A 5 3.02 4.17 -21.02
N GLN A 6 4.10 4.35 -20.26
CA GLN A 6 4.40 3.53 -19.08
C GLN A 6 3.35 3.70 -17.98
N LEU A 7 3.01 4.94 -17.64
CA LEU A 7 1.98 5.23 -16.64
C LEU A 7 0.59 4.76 -17.10
N ALA A 8 0.24 4.94 -18.37
CA ALA A 8 -1.01 4.45 -18.93
C ALA A 8 -1.08 2.92 -18.86
N ALA A 9 -0.01 2.21 -19.22
CA ALA A 9 0.05 0.75 -19.09
C ALA A 9 -0.09 0.29 -17.63
N LEU A 10 0.64 0.93 -16.70
CA LEU A 10 0.54 0.62 -15.27
C LEU A 10 -0.87 0.84 -14.74
N GLY A 11 -1.51 1.97 -15.09
CA GLY A 11 -2.88 2.29 -14.69
C GLY A 11 -3.92 1.33 -15.27
N LEU A 12 -3.85 1.03 -16.58
CA LEU A 12 -4.76 0.10 -17.24
C LEU A 12 -4.66 -1.31 -16.66
N VAL A 13 -3.45 -1.82 -16.44
CA VAL A 13 -3.24 -3.14 -15.85
C VAL A 13 -3.67 -3.15 -14.38
N GLY A 14 -3.32 -2.11 -13.61
CA GLY A 14 -3.61 -2.03 -12.18
C GLY A 14 -5.10 -1.90 -11.87
N PHE A 15 -5.84 -1.06 -12.58
CA PHE A 15 -7.27 -0.85 -12.35
C PHE A 15 -8.17 -1.77 -13.18
N GLY A 16 -7.70 -2.30 -14.31
CA GLY A 16 -8.52 -3.11 -15.22
C GLY A 16 -9.03 -4.41 -14.61
N LEU A 17 -8.16 -5.17 -13.93
CA LEU A 17 -8.57 -6.43 -13.28
C LEU A 17 -9.54 -6.20 -12.11
N PRO A 18 -9.31 -5.24 -11.18
CA PRO A 18 -10.32 -4.85 -10.21
C PRO A 18 -11.65 -4.44 -10.85
N ALA A 19 -11.64 -3.60 -11.88
CA ALA A 19 -12.86 -3.15 -12.55
C ALA A 19 -13.66 -4.32 -13.15
N TRP A 20 -12.98 -5.30 -13.76
CA TRP A 20 -13.59 -6.54 -14.20
C TRP A 20 -14.18 -7.35 -13.02
N ALA A 21 -13.45 -7.49 -11.91
CA ALA A 21 -13.95 -8.24 -10.76
C ALA A 21 -15.24 -7.64 -10.15
N VAL A 22 -15.44 -6.31 -10.23
CA VAL A 22 -16.70 -5.66 -9.83
C VAL A 22 -17.90 -6.15 -10.65
N THR A 23 -17.72 -6.51 -11.92
CA THR A 23 -18.83 -7.00 -12.76
C THR A 23 -19.24 -8.43 -12.42
N LEU A 24 -18.49 -9.12 -11.57
CA LEU A 24 -18.78 -10.49 -11.11
C LEU A 24 -19.57 -10.52 -9.81
N ILE A 25 -19.70 -9.37 -9.11
CA ILE A 25 -20.39 -9.28 -7.83
C ILE A 25 -21.91 -9.31 -8.06
N ALA A 26 -22.57 -10.34 -7.53
CA ALA A 26 -24.03 -10.48 -7.63
C ALA A 26 -24.79 -9.62 -6.59
N ASP A 27 -24.15 -9.29 -5.46
CA ASP A 27 -24.73 -8.42 -4.43
C ASP A 27 -24.76 -6.96 -4.93
N VAL A 28 -25.96 -6.51 -5.30
CA VAL A 28 -26.20 -5.16 -5.85
C VAL A 28 -25.74 -4.07 -4.89
N ARG A 29 -25.94 -4.24 -3.57
CA ARG A 29 -25.53 -3.25 -2.58
C ARG A 29 -24.01 -3.15 -2.51
N ALA A 30 -23.32 -4.29 -2.43
CA ALA A 30 -21.87 -4.32 -2.44
C ALA A 30 -21.31 -3.65 -3.71
N GLN A 31 -21.91 -3.95 -4.87
CA GLN A 31 -21.52 -3.32 -6.14
C GLN A 31 -21.72 -1.80 -6.11
N GLN A 32 -22.87 -1.31 -5.63
CA GLN A 32 -23.14 0.13 -5.50
C GLN A 32 -22.11 0.81 -4.58
N LEU A 33 -21.78 0.22 -3.42
CA LEU A 33 -20.77 0.76 -2.50
C LEU A 33 -19.39 0.86 -3.16
N ILE A 34 -18.98 -0.17 -3.88
CA ILE A 34 -17.70 -0.17 -4.60
C ILE A 34 -17.69 0.91 -5.69
N VAL A 35 -18.80 1.11 -6.42
CA VAL A 35 -18.93 2.17 -7.42
C VAL A 35 -18.87 3.56 -6.77
N ALA A 36 -19.55 3.77 -5.64
CA ALA A 36 -19.48 5.02 -4.89
C ALA A 36 -18.03 5.29 -4.42
N CYS A 37 -17.36 4.27 -3.87
CA CYS A 37 -15.96 4.35 -3.50
C CYS A 37 -15.06 4.67 -4.71
N ALA A 38 -15.35 4.10 -5.88
CA ALA A 38 -14.60 4.37 -7.12
C ALA A 38 -14.75 5.82 -7.58
N VAL A 39 -15.95 6.40 -7.50
CA VAL A 39 -16.19 7.82 -7.80
C VAL A 39 -15.41 8.71 -6.84
N VAL A 40 -15.50 8.46 -5.53
CA VAL A 40 -14.74 9.21 -4.52
C VAL A 40 -13.23 9.07 -4.73
N SER A 41 -12.76 7.87 -5.07
CA SER A 41 -11.34 7.60 -5.33
C SER A 41 -10.86 8.29 -6.60
N PHE A 42 -11.67 8.36 -7.65
CA PHE A 42 -11.36 9.13 -8.85
C PHE A 42 -11.23 10.62 -8.56
N LEU A 43 -12.14 11.19 -7.75
CA LEU A 43 -11.98 12.55 -7.25
C LEU A 43 -10.72 12.71 -6.38
N GLY A 44 -10.36 11.68 -5.62
CA GLY A 44 -9.09 11.61 -4.88
C GLY A 44 -7.86 11.62 -5.76
N PHE A 45 -7.87 10.90 -6.90
CA PHE A 45 -6.82 10.98 -7.91
C PHE A 45 -6.66 12.41 -8.42
N LEU A 46 -7.76 13.06 -8.83
CA LEU A 46 -7.74 14.45 -9.32
C LEU A 46 -7.28 15.43 -8.23
N GLY A 47 -7.77 15.26 -7.00
CA GLY A 47 -7.36 16.05 -5.84
C GLY A 47 -5.88 15.90 -5.53
N THR A 48 -5.34 14.69 -5.65
CA THR A 48 -3.90 14.44 -5.49
C THR A 48 -3.10 15.13 -6.60
N VAL A 49 -3.53 15.00 -7.86
CA VAL A 49 -2.85 15.65 -9.00
C VAL A 49 -2.81 17.16 -8.84
N TYR A 50 -3.87 17.74 -8.29
CA TYR A 50 -3.96 19.16 -7.96
C TYR A 50 -3.08 19.57 -6.77
N LEU A 51 -3.02 18.74 -5.72
CA LEU A 51 -2.40 19.10 -4.45
C LEU A 51 -0.88 18.87 -4.42
N VAL A 52 -0.37 17.84 -5.12
CA VAL A 52 1.06 17.49 -5.12
C VAL A 52 1.96 18.67 -5.52
N PRO A 53 1.71 19.42 -6.61
CA PRO A 53 2.54 20.58 -6.97
C PRO A 53 2.55 21.69 -5.91
N LYS A 54 1.44 21.86 -5.19
CA LYS A 54 1.31 22.89 -4.16
C LYS A 54 2.07 22.52 -2.89
N VAL A 55 1.94 21.27 -2.46
CA VAL A 55 2.72 20.73 -1.34
C VAL A 55 4.20 20.80 -1.67
N ALA A 56 4.60 20.35 -2.86
CA ALA A 56 5.97 20.41 -3.34
C ALA A 56 6.55 21.83 -3.33
N ALA A 57 5.80 22.83 -3.81
CA ALA A 57 6.25 24.23 -3.76
C ALA A 57 6.44 24.73 -2.32
N LYS A 58 5.57 24.31 -1.38
CA LYS A 58 5.65 24.71 0.03
C LYS A 58 6.79 24.01 0.77
N THR A 59 7.00 22.71 0.54
CA THR A 59 8.11 21.93 1.14
C THR A 59 9.44 22.47 0.63
N GLN A 60 9.56 22.71 -0.67
CA GLN A 60 10.74 23.31 -1.27
C GLN A 60 11.04 24.70 -0.73
N ALA A 61 10.03 25.56 -0.57
CA ALA A 61 10.21 26.90 0.01
C ALA A 61 10.69 26.88 1.48
N ARG A 62 10.55 25.74 2.17
CA ARG A 62 11.03 25.51 3.53
C ARG A 62 12.34 24.72 3.58
N GLY A 63 12.94 24.43 2.43
CA GLY A 63 14.18 23.64 2.34
C GLY A 63 13.98 22.12 2.52
N ILE A 64 12.74 21.64 2.58
CA ILE A 64 12.41 20.20 2.65
C ILE A 64 12.53 19.64 1.23
N CYS A 65 13.76 19.30 0.85
CA CYS A 65 14.12 18.83 -0.48
C CYS A 65 15.40 17.99 -0.45
N GLY A 66 15.53 17.10 -1.43
CA GLY A 66 16.66 16.18 -1.58
C GLY A 66 17.28 16.26 -2.97
N LYS A 67 18.54 15.84 -3.10
CA LYS A 67 19.19 15.66 -4.41
C LYS A 67 18.90 14.27 -4.96
N ASP A 68 18.78 14.17 -6.29
CA ASP A 68 18.65 12.87 -6.95
C ASP A 68 20.00 12.16 -7.01
N LEU A 69 20.23 11.28 -6.03
CA LEU A 69 21.51 10.58 -5.85
C LEU A 69 21.84 9.65 -7.02
N ASN A 70 20.84 9.17 -7.76
CA ASN A 70 21.01 8.35 -8.96
C ASN A 70 21.33 9.17 -10.21
N LYS A 71 21.53 10.48 -10.08
CA LYS A 71 21.96 11.40 -11.15
C LYS A 71 23.17 12.23 -10.75
N ARG A 72 23.85 11.84 -9.66
CA ARG A 72 25.01 12.55 -9.10
C ARG A 72 26.08 12.77 -10.17
N GLY A 73 26.64 13.99 -10.23
CA GLY A 73 27.65 14.35 -11.23
C GLY A 73 27.06 14.86 -12.55
N THR A 74 25.74 15.07 -12.62
CA THR A 74 25.06 15.73 -13.74
C THR A 74 24.38 17.01 -13.26
N PRO A 75 24.14 18.02 -14.12
CA PRO A 75 23.39 19.21 -13.76
C PRO A 75 22.00 18.88 -13.18
N ALA A 76 21.35 17.80 -13.66
CA ALA A 76 20.05 17.38 -13.18
C ALA A 76 20.10 16.83 -11.73
N GLY A 77 21.18 16.15 -11.34
CA GLY A 77 21.34 15.62 -9.98
C GLY A 77 21.65 16.69 -8.92
N ASP A 78 22.08 17.87 -9.33
CA ASP A 78 22.34 19.00 -8.43
C ASP A 78 21.11 19.88 -8.18
N ILE A 79 20.04 19.72 -8.97
CA ILE A 79 18.77 20.41 -8.75
C ILE A 79 18.06 19.75 -7.55
N PRO A 80 17.79 20.49 -6.48
CA PRO A 80 17.02 19.96 -5.35
C PRO A 80 15.58 19.68 -5.77
N ILE A 81 15.10 18.48 -5.45
CA ILE A 81 13.74 18.00 -5.71
C ILE A 81 12.94 18.08 -4.40
N PRO A 82 11.72 18.65 -4.42
CA PRO A 82 10.87 18.72 -3.23
C PRO A 82 10.60 17.34 -2.63
N GLU A 83 10.69 17.23 -1.31
CA GLU A 83 10.48 16.00 -0.56
C GLU A 83 9.15 16.04 0.21
N SER A 84 8.79 14.93 0.86
CA SER A 84 7.52 14.74 1.59
C SER A 84 6.26 14.95 0.76
N ALA A 85 6.32 14.76 -0.56
CA ALA A 85 5.15 14.92 -1.42
C ALA A 85 4.05 13.89 -1.11
N GLY A 86 4.38 12.82 -0.37
CA GLY A 86 3.45 11.87 0.23
C GLY A 86 2.37 12.49 1.12
N LEU A 87 2.59 13.69 1.65
CA LEU A 87 1.60 14.40 2.46
C LEU A 87 0.32 14.69 1.64
N ALA A 88 0.45 15.03 0.36
CA ALA A 88 -0.69 15.32 -0.51
C ALA A 88 -1.63 14.09 -0.70
N PRO A 89 -1.16 12.95 -1.24
CA PRO A 89 -2.01 11.76 -1.38
C PRO A 89 -2.49 11.20 -0.05
N GLY A 90 -1.70 11.34 1.04
CA GLY A 90 -2.12 10.92 2.38
C GLY A 90 -3.33 11.71 2.89
N CYS A 91 -3.28 13.05 2.82
CA CYS A 91 -4.42 13.89 3.23
C CYS A 91 -5.65 13.66 2.34
N VAL A 92 -5.45 13.54 1.03
CA VAL A 92 -6.56 13.28 0.09
C VAL A 92 -7.16 11.89 0.33
N PHE A 93 -6.32 10.89 0.64
CA PHE A 93 -6.77 9.56 1.01
C PHE A 93 -7.68 9.59 2.24
N LEU A 94 -7.29 10.27 3.32
CA LEU A 94 -8.09 10.37 4.55
C LEU A 94 -9.45 11.00 4.24
N LEU A 95 -9.49 12.06 3.42
CA LEU A 95 -10.74 12.67 2.97
C LEU A 95 -11.58 11.71 2.13
N CYS A 96 -10.98 10.93 1.25
CA CYS A 96 -11.70 9.91 0.47
C CYS A 96 -12.36 8.86 1.37
N VAL A 97 -11.65 8.37 2.39
CA VAL A 97 -12.20 7.38 3.33
C VAL A 97 -13.34 7.98 4.15
N ILE A 98 -13.17 9.21 4.69
CA ILE A 98 -14.23 9.91 5.44
C ILE A 98 -15.47 10.16 4.56
N CYS A 99 -15.26 10.63 3.32
CA CYS A 99 -16.36 10.83 2.37
C CYS A 99 -17.05 9.50 2.04
N PHE A 100 -16.30 8.41 1.88
CA PHE A 100 -16.88 7.10 1.63
C PHE A 100 -17.71 6.60 2.82
N GLU A 101 -17.24 6.78 4.06
CA GLU A 101 -18.03 6.48 5.26
C GLU A 101 -19.34 7.25 5.29
N LEU A 102 -19.30 8.56 5.03
CA LEU A 102 -20.50 9.40 4.97
C LEU A 102 -21.49 8.92 3.91
N LEU A 103 -21.00 8.48 2.76
CA LEU A 103 -21.84 7.96 1.67
C LEU A 103 -22.42 6.59 2.00
N HIS A 104 -21.71 5.74 2.74
CA HIS A 104 -22.17 4.40 3.09
C HIS A 104 -23.46 4.43 3.92
N TYR A 105 -23.67 5.47 4.73
CA TYR A 105 -24.90 5.63 5.53
C TYR A 105 -26.18 5.78 4.71
N TYR A 106 -26.07 6.19 3.45
CA TYR A 106 -27.21 6.46 2.60
C TYR A 106 -27.42 5.34 1.59
N ASP A 107 -28.69 5.04 1.30
CA ASP A 107 -29.03 4.28 0.10
C ASP A 107 -28.57 5.08 -1.12
N ILE A 108 -27.65 4.49 -1.90
CA ILE A 108 -27.03 5.14 -3.06
C ILE A 108 -28.09 5.49 -4.12
N GLY A 109 -29.15 4.67 -4.25
CA GLY A 109 -30.27 4.97 -5.15
C GLY A 109 -30.96 6.27 -4.77
N SER A 110 -31.32 6.43 -3.49
CA SER A 110 -31.93 7.65 -2.96
C SER A 110 -31.01 8.86 -3.08
N LEU A 111 -29.70 8.69 -2.83
CA LEU A 111 -28.72 9.77 -2.97
C LEU A 111 -28.61 10.25 -4.42
N VAL A 112 -28.52 9.33 -5.39
CA VAL A 112 -28.50 9.68 -6.81
C VAL A 112 -29.80 10.38 -7.20
N GLY A 113 -30.95 9.91 -6.71
CA GLY A 113 -32.25 10.55 -6.91
C GLY A 113 -32.28 11.99 -6.38
N PHE A 114 -31.82 12.19 -5.15
CA PHE A 114 -31.73 13.48 -4.48
C PHE A 114 -30.81 14.47 -5.21
N VAL A 115 -29.67 14.01 -5.73
CA VAL A 115 -28.78 14.87 -6.53
C VAL A 115 -29.42 15.22 -7.87
N ARG A 116 -30.05 14.25 -8.56
CA ARG A 116 -30.70 14.48 -9.86
C ARG A 116 -31.92 15.39 -9.78
N SER A 117 -32.60 15.43 -8.64
CA SER A 117 -33.73 16.32 -8.38
C SER A 117 -33.30 17.73 -7.95
N GLY A 118 -32.00 18.04 -7.94
CA GLY A 118 -31.49 19.34 -7.51
C GLY A 118 -31.53 19.53 -5.99
N PHE A 119 -31.20 18.48 -5.23
CA PHE A 119 -31.19 18.45 -3.76
C PHE A 119 -32.59 18.57 -3.14
N THR A 120 -33.57 17.91 -3.77
CA THR A 120 -34.96 17.86 -3.29
C THR A 120 -35.44 16.41 -3.09
N GLY A 121 -36.31 16.16 -2.11
CA GLY A 121 -36.80 14.81 -1.80
C GLY A 121 -36.11 14.15 -0.59
N GLU A 122 -36.50 12.91 -0.30
CA GLU A 122 -36.05 12.17 0.88
C GLU A 122 -34.76 11.38 0.63
N LEU A 123 -33.80 11.51 1.55
CA LEU A 123 -32.61 10.66 1.63
C LEU A 123 -32.89 9.48 2.56
N LYS A 124 -32.79 8.26 2.03
CA LYS A 124 -32.98 7.05 2.83
C LYS A 124 -31.65 6.63 3.43
N THR A 125 -31.67 6.30 4.71
CA THR A 125 -30.50 5.77 5.42
C THR A 125 -30.58 4.25 5.49
N GLU A 126 -29.42 3.62 5.43
CA GLU A 126 -29.25 2.19 5.58
C GLU A 126 -28.72 1.88 6.99
N PRO A 127 -29.25 0.87 7.69
CA PRO A 127 -28.65 0.42 8.93
C PRO A 127 -27.26 -0.15 8.63
N ILE A 128 -26.24 0.40 9.28
CA ILE A 128 -24.86 -0.09 9.24
C ILE A 128 -24.55 -0.67 10.62
N ALA A 129 -23.84 -1.80 10.66
CA ALA A 129 -23.36 -2.35 11.92
C ALA A 129 -22.35 -1.38 12.56
N ASP A 130 -22.51 -1.11 13.86
CA ASP A 130 -21.60 -0.22 14.62
C ASP A 130 -20.13 -0.62 14.50
N SER A 131 -19.85 -1.92 14.29
CA SER A 131 -18.50 -2.46 14.07
C SER A 131 -17.79 -1.83 12.88
N TRP A 132 -18.50 -1.51 11.79
CA TRP A 132 -17.91 -0.85 10.63
C TRP A 132 -17.35 0.53 10.97
N LEU A 133 -18.08 1.30 11.77
CA LEU A 133 -17.66 2.64 12.19
C LEU A 133 -16.47 2.57 13.12
N VAL A 134 -16.45 1.59 14.02
CA VAL A 134 -15.31 1.34 14.91
C VAL A 134 -14.07 1.00 14.09
N ASP A 135 -14.18 0.11 13.10
CA ASP A 135 -13.07 -0.32 12.26
C ASP A 135 -12.51 0.82 11.40
N TYR A 136 -13.37 1.61 10.74
CA TYR A 136 -12.91 2.74 9.93
C TYR A 136 -12.34 3.89 10.76
N ASN A 137 -12.95 4.24 11.90
CA ASN A 137 -12.39 5.28 12.77
C ASN A 137 -11.04 4.85 13.35
N ALA A 138 -10.89 3.58 13.73
CA ALA A 138 -9.61 3.04 14.17
C ALA A 138 -8.57 3.04 13.04
N ALA A 139 -8.98 2.69 11.82
CA ALA A 139 -8.13 2.79 10.64
C ALA A 139 -7.69 4.22 10.35
N LEU A 140 -8.61 5.17 10.32
CA LEU A 140 -8.33 6.60 10.12
C LEU A 140 -7.41 7.16 11.20
N ALA A 141 -7.64 6.82 12.48
CA ALA A 141 -6.78 7.24 13.57
C ALA A 141 -5.37 6.67 13.43
N THR A 142 -5.25 5.37 13.14
CA THR A 142 -3.98 4.66 12.98
C THR A 142 -3.18 5.19 11.78
N ILE A 143 -3.84 5.29 10.60
CA ILE A 143 -3.23 5.74 9.35
C ILE A 143 -2.91 7.23 9.41
N GLY A 144 -3.83 8.06 9.92
CA GLY A 144 -3.63 9.49 10.12
C GLY A 144 -2.47 9.79 11.07
N PHE A 145 -2.35 9.02 12.15
CA PHE A 145 -1.21 9.17 13.05
C PHE A 145 0.11 8.76 12.37
N MET A 146 0.13 7.68 11.58
CA MET A 146 1.32 7.31 10.82
C MET A 146 1.69 8.32 9.72
N LEU A 147 0.71 8.95 9.06
CA LEU A 147 0.94 10.03 8.11
C LEU A 147 1.60 11.23 8.81
N PHE A 148 1.09 11.61 9.98
CA PHE A 148 1.68 12.67 10.80
C PHE A 148 3.10 12.33 11.26
N LEU A 149 3.34 11.10 11.72
CA LEU A 149 4.66 10.67 12.18
C LEU A 149 5.67 10.60 11.02
N GLY A 150 5.26 10.12 9.85
CA GLY A 150 6.12 10.10 8.66
C GLY A 150 6.48 11.52 8.19
N PHE A 151 5.53 12.46 8.23
CA PHE A 151 5.83 13.87 7.95
C PHE A 151 6.74 14.51 9.00
N SER A 152 6.52 14.18 10.28
CA SER A 152 7.39 14.65 11.37
C SER A 152 8.80 14.10 11.21
N ASP A 153 8.95 12.86 10.75
CA ASP A 153 10.25 12.23 10.49
C ASP A 153 11.00 12.92 9.35
N ASP A 154 10.32 13.18 8.23
CA ASP A 154 10.92 13.93 7.11
C ASP A 154 11.39 15.34 7.52
N VAL A 155 10.68 16.00 8.44
CA VAL A 155 11.02 17.36 8.90
C VAL A 155 12.13 17.35 9.97
N LEU A 156 12.15 16.35 10.84
CA LEU A 156 13.00 16.33 12.03
C LEU A 156 14.22 15.39 11.93
N ASP A 157 14.32 14.57 10.88
CA ASP A 157 15.34 13.50 10.70
C ASP A 157 15.48 12.65 11.98
N ILE A 158 14.37 11.97 12.36
CA ILE A 158 14.28 11.27 13.64
C ILE A 158 15.24 10.08 13.67
N ARG A 159 15.86 9.82 14.84
CA ARG A 159 16.78 8.68 15.01
C ARG A 159 16.07 7.35 14.77
N TRP A 160 16.73 6.43 14.06
CA TRP A 160 16.19 5.12 13.67
C TRP A 160 15.58 4.29 14.81
N ARG A 161 16.12 4.37 16.04
CA ARG A 161 15.57 3.64 17.21
C ARG A 161 14.15 4.10 17.54
N VAL A 162 13.89 5.40 17.39
CA VAL A 162 12.58 5.99 17.62
C VAL A 162 11.63 5.63 16.46
N LYS A 163 12.14 5.54 15.23
CA LYS A 163 11.38 5.08 14.05
C LYS A 163 10.77 3.68 14.23
N LEU A 164 11.39 2.79 15.00
CA LEU A 164 10.83 1.47 15.31
C LEU A 164 9.75 1.50 16.41
N ILE A 165 9.79 2.50 17.29
CA ILE A 165 8.85 2.64 18.43
C ILE A 165 7.61 3.43 18.01
N LEU A 166 7.73 4.39 17.10
CA LEU A 166 6.62 5.25 16.67
C LEU A 166 5.41 4.46 16.11
N PRO A 167 5.59 3.45 15.23
CA PRO A 167 4.44 2.68 14.74
C PRO A 167 3.76 1.83 15.83
N LEU A 168 4.46 1.45 16.91
CA LEU A 168 3.82 0.76 18.05
C LEU A 168 2.71 1.63 18.66
N PHE A 169 2.98 2.92 18.89
CA PHE A 169 1.97 3.83 19.43
C PHE A 169 0.88 4.13 18.41
N ALA A 170 1.25 4.27 17.14
CA ALA A 170 0.28 4.51 16.08
C ALA A 170 -0.68 3.33 15.88
N SER A 171 -0.25 2.09 16.16
CA SER A 171 -1.10 0.89 16.08
C SER A 171 -2.07 0.74 17.26
N LEU A 172 -1.99 1.51 18.34
CA LEU A 172 -2.88 1.32 19.50
C LEU A 172 -4.37 1.43 19.19
N PRO A 173 -4.87 2.40 18.38
CA PRO A 173 -6.29 2.45 18.01
C PRO A 173 -6.75 1.18 17.30
N LEU A 174 -5.93 0.65 16.39
CA LEU A 174 -6.16 -0.63 15.72
C LEU A 174 -6.30 -1.79 16.73
N LEU A 175 -5.41 -1.88 17.74
CA LEU A 175 -5.47 -2.94 18.75
C LEU A 175 -6.71 -2.88 19.65
N VAL A 176 -7.20 -1.68 19.91
CA VAL A 176 -8.40 -1.46 20.75
C VAL A 176 -9.67 -1.80 19.97
N ALA A 177 -9.73 -1.46 18.68
CA ALA A 177 -10.88 -1.74 17.82
C ALA A 177 -10.97 -3.20 17.36
N TYR A 178 -9.84 -3.92 17.33
CA TYR A 178 -9.81 -5.31 16.86
C TYR A 178 -10.75 -6.21 17.68
N SER A 179 -11.85 -6.62 17.05
CA SER A 179 -12.90 -7.47 17.64
C SER A 179 -12.82 -8.92 17.16
N GLY A 180 -11.86 -9.25 16.30
CA GLY A 180 -11.66 -10.60 15.76
C GLY A 180 -11.05 -11.58 16.77
N GLY A 181 -11.05 -12.86 16.39
CA GLY A 181 -10.38 -13.91 17.16
C GLY A 181 -8.86 -13.78 17.14
N THR A 182 -8.20 -14.21 18.22
CA THR A 182 -6.73 -14.18 18.36
C THR A 182 -6.05 -15.51 18.05
N GLY A 183 -6.78 -16.48 17.53
CA GLY A 183 -6.22 -17.75 17.08
C GLY A 183 -5.99 -17.82 15.57
N ILE A 184 -5.00 -18.63 15.18
CA ILE A 184 -4.61 -18.86 13.80
C ILE A 184 -4.92 -20.31 13.39
N ALA A 185 -5.40 -20.49 12.17
CA ALA A 185 -5.49 -21.81 11.56
C ALA A 185 -4.09 -22.23 11.08
N LEU A 186 -3.61 -23.40 11.51
CA LEU A 186 -2.33 -23.91 11.05
C LEU A 186 -2.51 -24.67 9.72
N PRO A 187 -1.60 -24.50 8.75
CA PRO A 187 -1.65 -25.23 7.48
C PRO A 187 -1.64 -26.75 7.71
N LYS A 188 -2.44 -27.51 6.94
CA LYS A 188 -2.56 -28.97 7.09
C LYS A 188 -1.22 -29.73 7.09
N PRO A 189 -0.19 -29.35 6.31
CA PRO A 189 1.12 -30.01 6.39
C PRO A 189 1.78 -29.91 7.77
N LEU A 190 1.50 -28.87 8.56
CA LEU A 190 2.02 -28.73 9.93
C LEU A 190 1.33 -29.67 10.91
N ALA A 191 0.10 -30.14 10.61
CA ALA A 191 -0.56 -31.17 11.41
C ALA A 191 0.24 -32.48 11.40
N ALA A 192 1.00 -32.76 10.33
CA ALA A 192 1.90 -33.91 10.26
C ALA A 192 3.07 -33.83 11.28
N LEU A 193 3.34 -32.64 11.82
CA LEU A 193 4.33 -32.41 12.90
C LEU A 193 3.70 -32.51 14.31
N GLY A 194 2.43 -32.94 14.41
CA GLY A 194 1.71 -33.05 15.69
C GLY A 194 1.18 -31.72 16.24
N LEU A 195 1.18 -30.65 15.43
CA LEU A 195 0.63 -29.35 15.82
C LEU A 195 -0.91 -29.35 15.71
N PRO A 196 -1.62 -28.63 16.60
CA PRO A 196 -3.08 -28.55 16.54
C PRO A 196 -3.55 -27.82 15.28
N PRO A 197 -4.73 -28.12 14.73
CA PRO A 197 -5.25 -27.44 13.54
C PRO A 197 -5.55 -25.95 13.77
N TYR A 198 -5.77 -25.56 15.03
CA TYR A 198 -6.01 -24.20 15.46
C TYR A 198 -5.17 -23.90 16.68
N LEU A 199 -4.49 -22.74 16.67
CA LEU A 199 -3.64 -22.30 17.76
C LEU A 199 -4.11 -20.94 18.27
N GLU A 200 -4.52 -20.90 19.54
CA GLU A 200 -4.90 -19.65 20.22
C GLU A 200 -3.64 -18.90 20.68
N LEU A 201 -3.37 -17.72 20.10
CA LEU A 201 -2.17 -16.95 20.40
C LEU A 201 -2.42 -15.86 21.46
N GLY A 202 -3.67 -15.44 21.67
CA GLY A 202 -4.02 -14.38 22.62
C GLY A 202 -3.20 -13.10 22.41
N ILE A 203 -2.45 -12.69 23.43
CA ILE A 203 -1.62 -11.47 23.37
C ILE A 203 -0.54 -11.52 22.28
N LEU A 204 -0.03 -12.70 21.93
CA LEU A 204 0.97 -12.84 20.88
C LEU A 204 0.41 -12.47 19.50
N TYR A 205 -0.90 -12.68 19.28
CA TYR A 205 -1.56 -12.20 18.06
C TYR A 205 -1.58 -10.66 18.00
N LYS A 206 -1.80 -10.00 19.14
CA LYS A 206 -1.74 -8.53 19.22
C LYS A 206 -0.34 -8.00 18.97
N VAL A 207 0.70 -8.68 19.49
CA VAL A 207 2.09 -8.37 19.16
C VAL A 207 2.35 -8.54 17.66
N TYR A 208 1.85 -9.62 17.05
CA TYR A 208 1.93 -9.84 15.61
C TYR A 208 1.30 -8.69 14.81
N MET A 209 0.11 -8.21 15.19
CA MET A 209 -0.55 -7.07 14.51
C MET A 209 0.32 -5.81 14.52
N VAL A 210 0.92 -5.48 15.67
CA VAL A 210 1.86 -4.36 15.78
C VAL A 210 3.09 -4.57 14.88
N MET A 211 3.69 -5.75 14.96
CA MET A 211 4.90 -6.07 14.20
C MET A 211 4.63 -6.04 12.69
N LEU A 212 3.43 -6.42 12.26
CA LEU A 212 3.01 -6.30 10.86
C LEU A 212 2.92 -4.83 10.42
N GLY A 213 2.37 -3.95 11.25
CA GLY A 213 2.37 -2.50 11.00
C GLY A 213 3.77 -1.90 10.91
N ILE A 214 4.65 -2.25 11.86
CA ILE A 214 6.07 -1.86 11.84
C ILE A 214 6.76 -2.40 10.58
N PHE A 215 6.52 -3.65 10.23
CA PHE A 215 7.09 -4.28 9.05
C PHE A 215 6.67 -3.56 7.77
N CYS A 216 5.37 -3.40 7.51
CA CYS A 216 4.89 -2.83 6.26
C CYS A 216 5.38 -1.39 6.02
N THR A 217 5.43 -0.57 7.08
CA THR A 217 5.92 0.82 7.01
C THR A 217 7.40 0.88 6.67
N ASN A 218 8.22 0.09 7.35
CA ASN A 218 9.67 0.08 7.15
C ASN A 218 10.07 -0.68 5.89
N SER A 219 9.35 -1.74 5.50
CA SER A 219 9.72 -2.60 4.38
C SER A 219 9.62 -1.88 3.03
N ILE A 220 8.60 -1.03 2.87
CA ILE A 220 8.47 -0.14 1.70
C ILE A 220 9.58 0.92 1.74
N ASN A 221 9.86 1.50 2.92
CA ASN A 221 10.89 2.51 3.11
C ASN A 221 12.30 2.00 2.76
N ILE A 222 12.66 0.77 3.14
CA ILE A 222 13.99 0.22 2.81
C ILE A 222 14.10 -0.36 1.39
N LEU A 223 12.99 -0.53 0.67
CA LEU A 223 12.96 -0.92 -0.75
C LEU A 223 12.66 0.32 -1.60
N ALA A 224 13.60 1.28 -1.60
CA ALA A 224 13.38 2.64 -2.08
C ALA A 224 14.59 3.21 -2.83
N GLY A 225 14.45 4.46 -3.26
CA GLY A 225 15.51 5.31 -3.81
C GLY A 225 15.80 5.08 -5.28
N VAL A 226 14.82 4.59 -6.02
CA VAL A 226 14.79 4.61 -7.48
C VAL A 226 13.52 5.35 -7.88
N ASN A 227 13.63 6.33 -8.77
CA ASN A 227 12.52 7.19 -9.20
C ASN A 227 11.25 6.39 -9.60
N GLY A 228 10.20 6.47 -8.77
CA GLY A 228 8.91 5.78 -8.99
C GLY A 228 8.72 4.47 -8.22
N LEU A 229 9.72 3.96 -7.50
CA LEU A 229 9.70 2.61 -6.93
C LEU A 229 8.77 2.47 -5.71
N GLU A 230 8.80 3.42 -4.78
CA GLU A 230 8.04 3.39 -3.52
C GLU A 230 6.54 3.50 -3.80
N ALA A 231 6.15 4.49 -4.61
CA ALA A 231 4.77 4.66 -5.04
C ALA A 231 4.34 3.56 -6.03
N GLY A 232 5.24 3.08 -6.88
CA GLY A 232 4.95 2.05 -7.88
C GLY A 232 4.64 0.70 -7.25
N GLN A 233 5.48 0.24 -6.31
CA GLN A 233 5.25 -1.02 -5.62
C GLN A 233 3.99 -0.95 -4.75
N THR A 234 3.74 0.19 -4.10
CA THR A 234 2.54 0.44 -3.30
C THR A 234 1.28 0.36 -4.17
N PHE A 235 1.29 1.00 -5.34
CA PHE A 235 0.19 0.94 -6.29
C PHE A 235 -0.12 -0.50 -6.73
N ILE A 236 0.90 -1.27 -7.10
CA ILE A 236 0.72 -2.66 -7.52
C ILE A 236 0.14 -3.52 -6.39
N VAL A 237 0.66 -3.37 -5.16
CA VAL A 237 0.16 -4.10 -3.99
C VAL A 237 -1.29 -3.69 -3.68
N ALA A 238 -1.61 -2.39 -3.69
CA ALA A 238 -2.97 -1.91 -3.45
C ALA A 238 -3.97 -2.46 -4.49
N CYS A 239 -3.60 -2.48 -5.78
CA CYS A 239 -4.40 -3.08 -6.84
C CYS A 239 -4.56 -4.60 -6.68
N ALA A 240 -3.50 -5.31 -6.26
CA ALA A 240 -3.56 -6.76 -6.02
C ALA A 240 -4.45 -7.10 -4.81
N VAL A 241 -4.34 -6.35 -3.71
CA VAL A 241 -5.21 -6.52 -2.54
C VAL A 241 -6.65 -6.15 -2.89
N LEU A 242 -6.88 -5.08 -3.65
CA LEU A 242 -8.20 -4.72 -4.15
C LEU A 242 -8.82 -5.85 -5.00
N LEU A 243 -8.06 -6.40 -5.96
CA LEU A 243 -8.52 -7.52 -6.76
C LEU A 243 -8.82 -8.74 -5.88
N HIS A 244 -7.98 -9.04 -4.90
CA HIS A 244 -8.23 -10.12 -3.94
C HIS A 244 -9.56 -9.92 -3.18
N ASN A 245 -9.81 -8.70 -2.70
CA ASN A 245 -11.05 -8.37 -2.00
C ASN A 245 -12.27 -8.54 -2.89
N LEU A 246 -12.22 -8.00 -4.12
CA LEU A 246 -13.34 -8.06 -5.05
C LEU A 246 -13.65 -9.49 -5.50
N LEU A 247 -12.63 -10.32 -5.77
CA LEU A 247 -12.83 -11.74 -6.08
C LEU A 247 -13.41 -12.52 -4.90
N SER A 248 -13.06 -12.15 -3.67
CA SER A 248 -13.62 -12.76 -2.46
C SER A 248 -15.09 -12.39 -2.29
N VAL A 249 -15.44 -11.11 -2.45
CA VAL A 249 -16.83 -10.63 -2.41
C VAL A 249 -17.67 -11.22 -3.54
N ALA A 250 -17.10 -11.37 -4.74
CA ALA A 250 -17.77 -11.99 -5.88
C ALA A 250 -17.96 -13.52 -5.72
N GLY A 251 -17.33 -14.16 -4.73
CA GLY A 251 -17.38 -15.61 -4.56
C GLY A 251 -16.70 -16.37 -5.71
N TRP A 252 -15.63 -15.82 -6.28
CA TRP A 252 -14.93 -16.44 -7.41
C TRP A 252 -14.45 -17.87 -7.10
N PRO A 253 -14.56 -18.84 -8.03
CA PRO A 253 -14.07 -20.20 -7.81
C PRO A 253 -12.60 -20.22 -7.39
N GLY A 254 -12.26 -20.92 -6.31
CA GLY A 254 -10.90 -20.88 -5.75
C GLY A 254 -10.70 -19.88 -4.61
N TRP A 255 -11.52 -18.83 -4.53
CA TRP A 255 -11.38 -17.75 -3.54
C TRP A 255 -12.20 -17.96 -2.27
N GLY A 256 -12.86 -19.12 -2.17
CA GLY A 256 -13.67 -19.57 -1.03
C GLY A 256 -15.15 -19.23 -1.21
N ALA A 257 -16.02 -20.22 -0.98
CA ALA A 257 -17.48 -20.01 -0.94
C ALA A 257 -17.89 -19.04 0.20
N GLY A 258 -17.03 -18.86 1.22
CA GLY A 258 -17.30 -18.04 2.39
C GLY A 258 -17.35 -16.52 2.16
N GLY A 259 -16.73 -15.98 1.11
CA GLY A 259 -16.77 -14.54 0.86
C GLY A 259 -18.15 -14.03 0.39
N ALA A 260 -18.92 -14.88 -0.29
CA ALA A 260 -20.32 -14.62 -0.62
C ALA A 260 -21.31 -15.22 0.40
N ALA A 261 -20.93 -16.31 1.08
CA ALA A 261 -21.82 -17.06 1.98
C ALA A 261 -21.70 -16.72 3.48
N ALA A 262 -20.61 -16.06 3.93
CA ALA A 262 -20.40 -15.67 5.33
C ALA A 262 -20.31 -14.14 5.47
N PRO A 263 -21.32 -13.47 6.03
CA PRO A 263 -21.39 -12.01 6.10
C PRO A 263 -20.15 -11.33 6.69
N GLY A 264 -19.58 -11.86 7.78
CA GLY A 264 -18.39 -11.24 8.41
C GLY A 264 -17.13 -11.30 7.53
N VAL A 265 -16.97 -12.32 6.69
CA VAL A 265 -15.83 -12.42 5.75
C VAL A 265 -16.01 -11.42 4.61
N ARG A 266 -17.23 -11.31 4.08
CA ARG A 266 -17.56 -10.33 3.05
C ARG A 266 -17.28 -8.91 3.52
N ASP A 267 -17.72 -8.58 4.73
CA ASP A 267 -17.63 -7.24 5.29
C ASP A 267 -16.18 -6.80 5.50
N GLY A 268 -15.29 -7.70 5.97
CA GLY A 268 -13.85 -7.43 6.05
C GLY A 268 -13.20 -7.14 4.69
N HIS A 269 -13.61 -7.86 3.63
CA HIS A 269 -13.12 -7.58 2.28
C HIS A 269 -13.68 -6.26 1.70
N LEU A 270 -14.94 -5.92 1.99
CA LEU A 270 -15.53 -4.63 1.59
C LEU A 270 -14.87 -3.45 2.32
N PHE A 271 -14.66 -3.60 3.63
CA PHE A 271 -13.88 -2.64 4.43
C PHE A 271 -12.52 -2.37 3.79
N SER A 272 -11.79 -3.45 3.50
CA SER A 272 -10.47 -3.38 2.90
C SER A 272 -10.49 -2.79 1.49
N ALA A 273 -11.49 -3.12 0.66
CA ALA A 273 -11.66 -2.51 -0.67
C ALA A 273 -11.87 -0.99 -0.56
N GLY A 274 -12.63 -0.53 0.44
CA GLY A 274 -12.84 0.88 0.75
C GLY A 274 -11.58 1.63 1.18
N LEU A 275 -10.51 0.94 1.59
CA LEU A 275 -9.18 1.53 1.81
C LEU A 275 -8.28 1.37 0.57
N MET A 276 -8.26 0.21 -0.07
CA MET A 276 -7.32 -0.05 -1.17
C MET A 276 -7.61 0.75 -2.43
N LEU A 277 -8.88 1.01 -2.75
CA LEU A 277 -9.25 1.78 -3.94
C LEU A 277 -8.83 3.27 -3.83
N PRO A 278 -9.10 3.98 -2.72
CA PRO A 278 -8.53 5.30 -2.49
C PRO A 278 -7.01 5.30 -2.47
N LEU A 279 -6.37 4.32 -1.81
CA LEU A 279 -4.90 4.22 -1.75
C LEU A 279 -4.31 4.09 -3.16
N ALA A 280 -4.86 3.21 -3.99
CA ALA A 280 -4.40 3.03 -5.37
C ALA A 280 -4.59 4.31 -6.20
N ALA A 281 -5.75 4.97 -6.08
CA ALA A 281 -6.06 6.18 -6.85
C ALA A 281 -5.18 7.39 -6.45
N THR A 282 -5.02 7.66 -5.16
CA THR A 282 -4.15 8.77 -4.71
C THR A 282 -2.67 8.46 -4.95
N THR A 283 -2.23 7.22 -4.78
CA THR A 283 -0.85 6.81 -5.13
C THR A 283 -0.59 6.98 -6.63
N PHE A 284 -1.56 6.61 -7.49
CA PHE A 284 -1.44 6.84 -8.92
C PHE A 284 -1.34 8.33 -9.26
N GLY A 285 -2.07 9.19 -8.54
CA GLY A 285 -1.95 10.65 -8.63
C GLY A 285 -0.55 11.16 -8.27
N LEU A 286 0.09 10.58 -7.25
CA LEU A 286 1.48 10.88 -6.89
C LEU A 286 2.46 10.40 -7.97
N LEU A 287 2.26 9.21 -8.54
CA LEU A 287 3.09 8.64 -9.59
C LEU A 287 3.16 9.54 -10.84
N VAL A 288 2.11 10.31 -11.14
CA VAL A 288 2.13 11.30 -12.23
C VAL A 288 3.30 12.28 -12.09
N PHE A 289 3.75 12.59 -10.87
CA PHE A 289 4.89 13.47 -10.61
C PHE A 289 6.16 12.71 -10.22
N ASN A 290 6.02 11.62 -9.45
CA ASN A 290 7.13 10.84 -8.92
C ASN A 290 7.73 9.85 -9.94
N TRP A 291 7.05 9.47 -11.03
CA TRP A 291 7.65 8.59 -12.05
C TRP A 291 8.89 9.21 -12.71
N TYR A 292 9.82 8.36 -13.16
CA TYR A 292 11.05 8.80 -13.82
C TYR A 292 10.81 9.72 -15.03
N PRO A 293 11.56 10.84 -15.16
CA PRO A 293 12.37 11.47 -14.12
C PRO A 293 11.46 12.15 -13.07
N SER A 294 11.73 11.89 -11.79
CA SER A 294 10.90 12.40 -10.69
C SER A 294 10.96 13.91 -10.58
N LYS A 295 9.80 14.51 -10.32
CA LYS A 295 9.65 15.94 -10.02
C LYS A 295 9.44 16.21 -8.53
N VAL A 296 9.14 15.16 -7.77
CA VAL A 296 8.92 15.17 -6.33
C VAL A 296 9.38 13.83 -5.75
N PHE A 297 9.89 13.85 -4.52
CA PHE A 297 10.15 12.67 -3.72
C PHE A 297 9.02 12.43 -2.72
N VAL A 298 8.72 11.15 -2.50
CA VAL A 298 7.57 10.74 -1.71
C VAL A 298 7.78 10.98 -0.20
N GLY A 299 9.02 10.82 0.27
CA GLY A 299 9.43 10.93 1.68
C GLY A 299 9.01 9.74 2.55
N ASP A 300 9.51 9.73 3.79
CA ASP A 300 9.08 8.81 4.84
C ASP A 300 7.59 8.99 5.13
N THR A 301 7.07 10.21 4.92
CA THR A 301 5.62 10.51 4.93
C THR A 301 4.81 9.49 4.14
N PHE A 302 5.19 9.22 2.89
CA PHE A 302 4.43 8.31 2.03
C PHE A 302 4.61 6.85 2.45
N THR A 303 5.84 6.42 2.73
CA THR A 303 6.11 5.00 3.00
C THR A 303 5.47 4.53 4.30
N TYR A 304 5.41 5.42 5.31
CA TYR A 304 4.72 5.18 6.57
C TYR A 304 3.20 5.14 6.39
N PHE A 305 2.64 6.12 5.69
CA PHE A 305 1.23 6.14 5.33
C PHE A 305 0.80 4.90 4.55
N ALA A 306 1.52 4.55 3.48
CA ALA A 306 1.20 3.43 2.61
C ALA A 306 1.31 2.09 3.34
N GLY A 307 2.42 1.87 4.05
CA GLY A 307 2.65 0.63 4.78
C GLY A 307 1.61 0.40 5.88
N MET A 308 1.25 1.45 6.63
CA MET A 308 0.22 1.33 7.66
C MET A 308 -1.17 1.07 7.07
N THR A 309 -1.51 1.74 5.95
CA THR A 309 -2.79 1.51 5.27
C THR A 309 -2.92 0.07 4.80
N ILE A 310 -1.86 -0.49 4.20
CA ILE A 310 -1.80 -1.89 3.76
C ILE A 310 -1.90 -2.85 4.94
N ALA A 311 -1.20 -2.58 6.05
CA ALA A 311 -1.27 -3.40 7.26
C ALA A 311 -2.68 -3.42 7.88
N VAL A 312 -3.28 -2.24 8.08
CA VAL A 312 -4.65 -2.10 8.62
C VAL A 312 -5.66 -2.85 7.74
N ALA A 313 -5.56 -2.70 6.42
CA ALA A 313 -6.44 -3.37 5.47
C ALA A 313 -6.33 -4.90 5.53
N GLY A 314 -5.14 -5.46 5.79
CA GLY A 314 -4.95 -6.90 5.96
C GLY A 314 -5.35 -7.42 7.34
N ILE A 315 -5.17 -6.63 8.40
CA ILE A 315 -5.49 -7.00 9.79
C ILE A 315 -7.00 -7.01 10.00
N LEU A 316 -7.68 -5.89 9.71
CA LEU A 316 -9.14 -5.77 9.86
C LEU A 316 -9.90 -6.47 8.73
N GLY A 317 -9.24 -6.70 7.60
CA GLY A 317 -9.76 -7.57 6.53
C GLY A 317 -9.58 -9.07 6.78
N HIS A 318 -8.87 -9.47 7.84
CA HIS A 318 -8.60 -10.87 8.19
C HIS A 318 -7.91 -11.71 7.09
N PHE A 319 -6.97 -11.11 6.36
CA PHE A 319 -6.17 -11.80 5.33
C PHE A 319 -4.66 -11.49 5.42
N SER A 320 -4.16 -11.16 6.61
CA SER A 320 -2.76 -10.74 6.83
C SER A 320 -1.71 -11.74 6.32
N GLU A 321 -2.02 -13.04 6.27
CA GLU A 321 -1.12 -14.05 5.67
C GLU A 321 -1.03 -13.90 4.15
N THR A 322 -2.17 -13.66 3.49
CA THR A 322 -2.20 -13.39 2.04
C THR A 322 -1.54 -12.07 1.71
N LEU A 323 -1.67 -11.08 2.60
CA LEU A 323 -0.98 -9.81 2.46
C LEU A 323 0.55 -9.98 2.44
N LEU A 324 1.11 -10.81 3.34
CA LEU A 324 2.55 -11.07 3.36
C LEU A 324 3.05 -11.72 2.06
N LEU A 325 2.22 -12.52 1.39
CA LEU A 325 2.54 -13.08 0.08
C LEU A 325 2.55 -12.00 -1.03
N PHE A 326 1.62 -11.04 -0.99
CA PHE A 326 1.69 -9.88 -1.88
C PHE A 326 2.94 -9.02 -1.63
N LEU A 327 3.47 -9.03 -0.41
CA LEU A 327 4.68 -8.30 -0.02
C LEU A 327 5.97 -9.12 -0.17
N LEU A 328 5.98 -10.22 -0.95
CA LEU A 328 7.16 -11.08 -1.10
C LEU A 328 8.46 -10.32 -1.47
N PRO A 329 8.48 -9.35 -2.41
CA PRO A 329 9.69 -8.57 -2.69
C PRO A 329 10.19 -7.76 -1.49
N GLN A 330 9.27 -7.18 -0.71
CA GLN A 330 9.57 -6.42 0.50
C GLN A 330 10.09 -7.33 1.61
N VAL A 331 9.45 -8.49 1.82
CA VAL A 331 9.89 -9.54 2.75
C VAL A 331 11.30 -9.99 2.38
N PHE A 332 11.53 -10.33 1.11
CA PHE A 332 12.84 -10.74 0.63
C PHE A 332 13.89 -9.65 0.83
N ASN A 333 13.60 -8.40 0.44
CA ASN A 333 14.53 -7.28 0.63
C ASN A 333 14.85 -7.04 2.11
N PHE A 334 13.87 -7.14 2.99
CA PHE A 334 14.04 -7.02 4.44
C PHE A 334 14.95 -8.12 4.98
N VAL A 335 14.64 -9.40 4.70
CA VAL A 335 15.44 -10.55 5.13
C VAL A 335 16.87 -10.47 4.60
N TYR A 336 17.03 -10.16 3.31
CA TYR A 336 18.34 -9.99 2.68
C TYR A 336 19.13 -8.84 3.31
N SER A 337 18.46 -7.76 3.75
CA SER A 337 19.06 -6.61 4.42
C SER A 337 19.45 -6.85 5.89
N LEU A 338 18.97 -7.92 6.55
CA LEU A 338 19.12 -8.10 8.01
C LEU A 338 20.56 -8.02 8.52
N PRO A 339 21.59 -8.61 7.86
CA PRO A 339 22.96 -8.50 8.34
C PRO A 339 23.43 -7.04 8.47
N GLN A 340 23.02 -6.18 7.54
CA GLN A 340 23.32 -4.74 7.59
C GLN A 340 22.45 -4.02 8.63
N LEU A 341 21.14 -4.30 8.65
CA LEU A 341 20.19 -3.62 9.56
C LEU A 341 20.47 -3.92 11.03
N PHE A 342 20.95 -5.12 11.36
CA PHE A 342 21.37 -5.49 12.71
C PHE A 342 22.82 -5.11 13.05
N GLY A 343 23.54 -4.48 12.12
CA GLY A 343 24.92 -4.04 12.33
C GLY A 343 25.94 -5.19 12.43
N ILE A 344 25.57 -6.40 11.99
CA ILE A 344 26.49 -7.54 11.87
C ILE A 344 27.52 -7.25 10.76
N VAL A 345 27.06 -6.60 9.68
CA VAL A 345 27.88 -6.05 8.60
C VAL A 345 27.70 -4.54 8.59
N HIS A 346 28.75 -3.80 8.20
CA HIS A 346 28.68 -2.34 8.07
C HIS A 346 27.51 -1.93 7.16
N CYS A 347 26.65 -1.05 7.67
CA CYS A 347 25.51 -0.49 6.94
C CYS A 347 25.78 0.99 6.62
N PRO A 348 26.03 1.34 5.35
CA PRO A 348 26.19 2.75 4.98
C PRO A 348 24.84 3.50 5.08
N ARG A 349 24.89 4.83 5.26
CA ARG A 349 23.68 5.67 5.35
C ARG A 349 22.80 5.55 4.09
N HIS A 350 23.41 5.55 2.91
CA HIS A 350 22.71 5.36 1.64
C HIS A 350 23.14 4.06 0.98
N ARG A 351 22.19 3.16 0.75
CA ARG A 351 22.41 1.84 0.14
C ARG A 351 22.02 1.78 -1.35
N LEU A 352 22.02 2.94 -2.01
CA LEU A 352 21.62 3.13 -3.41
C LEU A 352 22.68 2.61 -4.37
N PRO A 353 22.30 2.22 -5.60
CA PRO A 353 23.25 1.90 -6.65
C PRO A 353 24.12 3.11 -7.02
N VAL A 354 25.21 2.87 -7.74
CA VAL A 354 26.12 3.93 -8.19
C VAL A 354 25.74 4.37 -9.59
N PHE A 355 25.57 5.68 -9.79
CA PHE A 355 25.38 6.26 -11.12
C PHE A 355 26.73 6.51 -11.80
N ASP A 356 26.83 6.15 -13.07
CA ASP A 356 28.00 6.35 -13.93
C ASP A 356 27.71 7.49 -14.94
N PRO A 357 28.21 8.72 -14.73
CA PRO A 357 27.91 9.86 -15.60
C PRO A 357 28.38 9.69 -17.04
N ALA A 358 29.40 8.86 -17.28
CA ALA A 358 29.93 8.63 -18.63
C ALA A 358 28.97 7.78 -19.47
N THR A 359 28.25 6.85 -18.85
CA THR A 359 27.32 5.94 -19.53
C THR A 359 25.85 6.29 -19.33
N GLY A 360 25.52 7.06 -18.29
CA GLY A 360 24.14 7.33 -17.87
C GLY A 360 23.45 6.11 -17.24
N LEU A 361 24.20 5.09 -16.82
CA LEU A 361 23.66 3.84 -16.28
C LEU A 361 23.95 3.71 -14.77
N LEU A 362 23.12 2.90 -14.11
CA LEU A 362 23.34 2.45 -12.74
C LEU A 362 24.15 1.15 -12.73
N ARG A 363 25.07 1.06 -11.79
CA ARG A 363 25.89 -0.12 -11.52
C ARG A 363 25.75 -0.54 -10.04
N PRO A 364 25.95 -1.82 -9.71
CA PRO A 364 26.03 -2.22 -8.31
C PRO A 364 27.25 -1.56 -7.64
N LYS A 365 27.18 -1.38 -6.32
CA LYS A 365 28.33 -0.94 -5.54
C LYS A 365 29.48 -1.95 -5.57
N ASP A 366 30.70 -1.44 -5.39
CA ASP A 366 31.94 -2.22 -5.39
C ASP A 366 32.03 -3.17 -4.18
N ALA A 367 31.50 -2.74 -3.02
CA ALA A 367 31.19 -3.62 -1.90
C ALA A 367 29.71 -4.02 -1.95
N PRO A 368 29.35 -5.31 -1.72
CA PRO A 368 27.97 -5.75 -1.81
C PRO A 368 27.11 -5.05 -0.75
N ASP A 369 26.19 -4.20 -1.23
CA ASP A 369 25.08 -3.69 -0.42
C ASP A 369 23.91 -4.67 -0.50
N TRP A 370 23.45 -5.10 0.66
CA TRP A 370 22.51 -6.21 0.79
C TRP A 370 21.08 -5.68 0.67
N ASN A 371 20.67 -5.34 -0.54
CA ASN A 371 19.29 -4.99 -0.88
C ASN A 371 18.94 -5.45 -2.29
N LEU A 372 17.63 -5.57 -2.55
CA LEU A 372 17.07 -6.09 -3.78
C LEU A 372 17.38 -5.19 -4.99
N VAL A 373 17.56 -3.87 -4.79
CA VAL A 373 17.93 -2.92 -5.85
C VAL A 373 19.32 -3.26 -6.40
N ASN A 374 20.33 -3.41 -5.52
CA ASN A 374 21.69 -3.78 -5.92
C ASN A 374 21.75 -5.22 -6.43
N LEU A 375 21.04 -6.15 -5.79
CA LEU A 375 20.97 -7.54 -6.25
C LEU A 375 20.44 -7.64 -7.69
N THR A 376 19.42 -6.85 -8.03
CA THR A 376 18.88 -6.80 -9.41
C THR A 376 19.95 -6.38 -10.42
N LEU A 377 20.80 -5.40 -10.07
CA LEU A 377 21.91 -4.98 -10.94
C LEU A 377 23.05 -6.01 -10.98
N GLN A 378 23.28 -6.76 -9.91
CA GLN A 378 24.25 -7.86 -9.88
C GLN A 378 23.80 -9.02 -10.78
N LEU A 379 22.51 -9.37 -10.75
CA LEU A 379 21.97 -10.48 -11.54
C LEU A 379 21.76 -10.13 -13.02
N PHE A 380 21.31 -8.91 -13.32
CA PHE A 380 20.88 -8.52 -14.68
C PHE A 380 21.75 -7.43 -15.32
N GLY A 381 22.88 -7.11 -14.69
CA GLY A 381 23.82 -6.11 -15.17
C GLY A 381 23.34 -4.66 -15.06
N ARG A 382 24.20 -3.76 -15.51
CA ARG A 382 24.00 -2.30 -15.52
C ARG A 382 22.79 -1.92 -16.39
N CYS A 383 21.99 -0.96 -15.94
CA CYS A 383 20.88 -0.43 -16.73
C CYS A 383 20.53 1.01 -16.31
N GLY A 384 19.73 1.71 -17.11
CA GLY A 384 19.23 3.03 -16.74
C GLY A 384 18.23 2.96 -15.57
N GLU A 385 18.10 4.04 -14.81
CA GLU A 385 17.25 4.10 -13.61
C GLU A 385 15.80 3.69 -13.87
N ASN A 386 15.19 4.19 -14.95
CA ASN A 386 13.82 3.81 -15.33
C ASN A 386 13.70 2.30 -15.61
N ALA A 387 14.70 1.71 -16.26
CA ALA A 387 14.71 0.28 -16.55
C ALA A 387 14.85 -0.55 -15.26
N LEU A 388 15.65 -0.10 -14.30
CA LEU A 388 15.77 -0.73 -12.99
C LEU A 388 14.45 -0.69 -12.22
N CYS A 389 13.78 0.48 -12.20
CA CYS A 389 12.45 0.64 -11.61
C CYS A 389 11.46 -0.37 -12.22
N ILE A 390 11.38 -0.42 -13.56
CA ILE A 390 10.47 -1.34 -14.26
C ILE A 390 10.78 -2.81 -13.96
N ARG A 391 12.05 -3.21 -13.86
CA ARG A 391 12.42 -4.60 -13.49
C ARG A 391 11.92 -4.95 -12.08
N LEU A 392 12.09 -4.05 -11.11
CA LEU A 392 11.62 -4.27 -9.73
C LEU A 392 10.09 -4.29 -9.65
N LEU A 393 9.41 -3.41 -10.38
CA LEU A 393 7.94 -3.41 -10.46
C LEU A 393 7.40 -4.66 -11.18
N ALA A 394 8.10 -5.15 -12.21
CA ALA A 394 7.75 -6.42 -12.86
C ALA A 394 7.89 -7.61 -11.90
N LEU A 395 8.94 -7.63 -11.07
CA LEU A 395 9.09 -8.61 -9.99
C LEU A 395 7.93 -8.53 -8.98
N GLN A 396 7.48 -7.31 -8.64
CA GLN A 396 6.31 -7.11 -7.79
C GLN A 396 5.04 -7.68 -8.42
N VAL A 397 4.78 -7.40 -9.71
CA VAL A 397 3.63 -7.96 -10.44
C VAL A 397 3.70 -9.49 -10.48
N ALA A 398 4.88 -10.06 -10.78
CA ALA A 398 5.08 -11.51 -10.80
C ALA A 398 4.83 -12.14 -9.42
N SER A 399 5.25 -11.48 -8.35
CA SER A 399 5.02 -11.94 -6.96
C SER A 399 3.53 -11.90 -6.60
N CYS A 400 2.81 -10.85 -7.02
CA CYS A 400 1.36 -10.79 -6.84
C CYS A 400 0.65 -11.89 -7.64
N ALA A 401 1.02 -12.11 -8.92
CA ALA A 401 0.47 -13.18 -9.75
C ALA A 401 0.74 -14.57 -9.16
N LEU A 402 1.95 -14.80 -8.64
CA LEU A 402 2.29 -16.02 -7.90
C LEU A 402 1.39 -16.20 -6.68
N THR A 403 1.12 -15.13 -5.93
CA THR A 403 0.22 -15.17 -4.77
C THR A 403 -1.20 -15.59 -5.16
N PHE A 404 -1.74 -15.05 -6.26
CA PHE A 404 -3.01 -15.52 -6.81
C PHE A 404 -2.94 -17.01 -7.17
N GLY A 405 -1.90 -17.46 -7.88
CA GLY A 405 -1.71 -18.87 -8.22
C GLY A 405 -1.63 -19.79 -7.00
N LEU A 406 -0.82 -19.43 -6.00
CA LEU A 406 -0.68 -20.18 -4.75
C LEU A 406 -1.98 -20.25 -3.98
N ARG A 407 -2.73 -19.14 -3.87
CA ARG A 407 -4.02 -19.12 -3.19
C ARG A 407 -5.03 -20.04 -3.86
N TYR A 408 -5.06 -20.05 -5.19
CA TYR A 408 -5.91 -20.97 -5.96
C TYR A 408 -5.53 -22.43 -5.71
N LEU A 409 -4.24 -22.76 -5.77
CA LEU A 409 -3.74 -24.14 -5.62
C LEU A 409 -3.85 -24.67 -4.18
N LEU A 410 -3.67 -23.81 -3.18
CA LEU A 410 -3.71 -24.17 -1.76
C LEU A 410 -5.13 -24.18 -1.17
N GLN A 411 -6.15 -23.97 -2.00
CA GLN A 411 -7.54 -24.09 -1.58
C GLN A 411 -7.80 -25.49 -1.00
N GLY A 412 -8.32 -25.57 0.22
CA GLY A 412 -8.58 -26.83 0.93
C GLY A 412 -7.34 -27.48 1.57
N TYR A 413 -6.13 -26.93 1.41
CA TYR A 413 -4.93 -27.34 2.14
C TYR A 413 -4.58 -26.41 3.30
N TYR A 414 -5.02 -25.14 3.22
CA TYR A 414 -4.66 -24.09 4.17
C TYR A 414 -5.79 -23.71 5.14
N LYS A 415 -7.05 -23.97 4.77
CA LYS A 415 -8.26 -23.81 5.59
C LYS A 415 -9.25 -24.90 5.23
#